data_AF-A0A970WI06-F1
#
_entry.id   AF-A0A970WI06-F1
#
_cell.length_a   1.000
_cell.length_b   1.000
_cell.length_c   1.000
_cell.angle_alpha   90.00
_cell.angle_beta   90.00
_cell.angle_gamma   90.00
#
_symmetry.space_group_name_H-M   'P 1'
#
loop_
_entity.id
_entity.type
_entity.pdbx_description
1 polymer ?
#
loop_
_entity_poly.entity_id
_entity_poly.type
_entity_poly.pdbx_seq_one_letter_code
_entity_poly.pdbx_strand_id
1 'polypeptide(L)' 'MPQRPTVNNSLHRLRRAGWTASDVAYLSPTGTVVYFVSAHKNRVWVNAGGLTQEEAWDEAAQEAEALDWA' A
#
# COMPACT_ATOMS: atom_id res chain seq x y z
N MET A 1 -22.53 -2.84 -3.42
CA MET A 1 -21.30 -3.65 -3.44
C MET A 1 -20.20 -2.80 -2.83
N PRO A 2 -19.38 -3.31 -1.90
CA PRO A 2 -18.20 -2.56 -1.47
C PRO A 2 -17.34 -2.26 -2.70
N GLN A 3 -16.94 -1.01 -2.89
CA GLN A 3 -16.05 -0.63 -3.98
C GLN A 3 -14.75 -1.43 -3.83
N ARG A 4 -14.30 -2.08 -4.92
CA ARG A 4 -12.96 -2.67 -4.94
C ARG A 4 -11.93 -1.56 -4.66
N PRO A 5 -10.89 -1.84 -3.86
CA PRO A 5 -9.81 -0.89 -3.67
C PRO A 5 -9.18 -0.53 -5.02
N THR A 6 -8.70 0.70 -5.12
CA THR A 6 -7.91 1.16 -6.26
C THR A 6 -6.66 1.85 -5.73
N VAL A 7 -5.58 1.78 -6.49
CA VAL A 7 -4.33 2.48 -6.16
C VAL A 7 -4.60 3.97 -5.86
N ASN A 8 -5.41 4.64 -6.68
CA ASN A 8 -5.73 6.05 -6.51
C ASN A 8 -6.45 6.34 -5.18
N ASN A 9 -7.42 5.51 -4.78
CA ASN A 9 -8.11 5.71 -3.51
C ASN A 9 -7.17 5.54 -2.31
N SER A 10 -6.32 4.51 -2.33
CA SER A 10 -5.34 4.26 -1.28
C SER A 10 -4.28 5.36 -1.20
N LEU A 11 -3.78 5.82 -2.35
CA LEU A 11 -2.86 6.95 -2.43
C LEU A 11 -3.49 8.23 -1.88
N HIS A 12 -4.77 8.49 -2.18
CA HIS A 12 -5.49 9.63 -1.62
C HIS A 12 -5.63 9.56 -0.09
N ARG A 13 -5.94 8.37 0.46
CA ARG A 13 -6.01 8.14 1.90
C ARG A 13 -4.68 8.42 2.59
N LEU A 14 -3.61 7.80 2.10
CA LEU A 14 -2.24 8.00 2.60
C LEU A 14 -1.84 9.48 2.53
N ARG A 15 -2.07 10.13 1.39
CA ARG A 15 -1.72 11.54 1.20
C ARG A 15 -2.47 12.46 2.16
N ARG A 16 -3.77 12.20 2.39
CA ARG A 16 -4.60 12.96 3.34
C ARG A 16 -4.09 12.83 4.77
N ALA A 17 -3.56 11.65 5.14
CA ALA A 17 -2.94 11.39 6.44
C ALA A 17 -1.47 11.87 6.54
N GLY A 18 -0.95 12.49 5.47
CA GLY A 18 0.42 13.00 5.43
C GLY A 18 1.50 11.94 5.17
N TRP A 19 1.09 10.74 4.75
CA TRP A 19 1.99 9.67 4.33
C TRP A 19 2.35 9.82 2.86
N THR A 20 3.54 9.36 2.51
CA THR A 20 3.98 9.14 1.13
C THR A 20 4.16 7.65 0.90
N ALA A 21 3.99 7.20 -0.34
CA ALA A 21 4.13 5.79 -0.68
C ALA A 21 4.74 5.60 -2.06
N SER A 22 5.37 4.45 -2.23
CA SER A 22 5.97 3.98 -3.47
C SER A 22 5.78 2.48 -3.58
N ASP A 23 5.69 1.97 -4.81
CA ASP A 23 5.64 0.54 -5.08
C ASP A 23 6.71 0.09 -6.06
N VAL A 24 7.09 -1.17 -5.95
CA VAL A 24 7.93 -1.89 -6.91
C VAL A 24 7.22 -3.18 -7.29
N ALA A 25 7.25 -3.49 -8.58
CA ALA A 25 6.83 -4.77 -9.11
C ALA A 25 8.06 -5.60 -9.48
N TYR A 26 8.06 -6.88 -9.13
CA TYR A 26 9.02 -7.84 -9.66
C TYR A 26 8.31 -9.05 -10.28
N LEU A 27 8.90 -9.62 -11.33
CA LEU A 27 8.44 -10.87 -11.93
C LEU A 27 9.14 -12.04 -11.23
N SER A 28 8.38 -12.90 -10.57
CA SER A 28 8.93 -14.08 -9.91
C SER A 28 9.46 -15.10 -10.93
N PRO A 29 10.32 -16.05 -10.52
CA PRO A 29 10.76 -17.15 -11.39
C PRO A 29 9.62 -18.03 -11.92
N THR A 30 8.45 -18.01 -11.26
CA THR A 30 7.24 -18.74 -11.69
C THR A 30 6.36 -17.93 -12.64
N GLY A 31 6.76 -16.71 -13.01
CA GLY A 31 6.00 -15.81 -13.90
C GLY A 31 4.91 -15.00 -13.20
N THR A 32 4.87 -14.99 -11.86
CA THR A 32 3.89 -14.21 -11.08
C THR A 32 4.44 -12.81 -10.84
N VAL A 33 3.65 -11.77 -11.15
CA VAL A 33 3.99 -10.39 -10.76
C VAL A 33 3.67 -10.22 -9.28
N VAL A 34 4.65 -9.75 -8.52
CA VAL A 34 4.50 -9.48 -7.09
C VAL A 34 4.76 -8.00 -6.85
N TYR A 35 3.83 -7.37 -6.13
CA TYR A 35 3.90 -5.97 -5.76
C TYR A 35 4.35 -5.84 -4.31
N PHE A 36 5.29 -4.93 -4.08
CA PHE A 36 5.66 -4.44 -2.77
C PHE A 36 5.32 -2.97 -2.68
N VAL A 37 4.48 -2.61 -1.72
CA VAL A 37 4.12 -1.22 -1.44
C VAL A 37 4.77 -0.81 -0.14
N SER A 38 5.50 0.31 -0.16
CA SER A 38 6.09 0.91 1.03
C SER A 38 5.47 2.28 1.27
N ALA A 39 4.78 2.46 2.40
CA ALA A 39 4.29 3.76 2.87
C ALA A 39 5.19 4.26 4.02
N HIS A 40 5.44 5.58 4.09
CA HIS A 40 6.34 6.14 5.09
C HIS A 40 5.95 7.55 5.57
N LYS A 41 6.27 7.85 6.83
CA LYS A 41 6.04 9.16 7.51
C LYS A 41 6.98 9.35 8.69
N ASN A 42 7.69 10.49 8.79
CA ASN A 42 8.51 10.90 9.96
C ASN A 42 9.33 9.78 10.64
N ARG A 43 9.90 8.83 9.86
CA ARG A 43 10.69 7.63 10.25
C ARG A 43 9.93 6.30 10.43
N VAL A 44 8.61 6.28 10.26
CA VAL A 44 7.80 5.05 10.25
C VAL A 44 7.66 4.53 8.82
N TRP A 45 7.75 3.21 8.65
CA TRP A 45 7.61 2.51 7.38
C TRP A 45 6.63 1.36 7.53
N VAL A 46 5.73 1.22 6.56
CA VAL A 46 4.75 0.15 6.43
C VAL A 46 5.03 -0.57 5.12
N ASN A 47 5.06 -1.90 5.13
CA ASN A 47 5.31 -2.71 3.95
C ASN A 47 4.19 -3.73 3.77
N ALA A 48 3.46 -3.61 2.66
CA ALA A 48 2.50 -4.61 2.23
C ALA A 48 3.09 -5.37 1.03
N GLY A 49 3.11 -6.70 1.11
CA GLY A 49 3.71 -7.56 0.09
C GLY A 49 2.88 -8.81 -0.16
N GLY A 50 2.80 -9.22 -1.43
CA GLY A 50 2.25 -10.53 -1.81
C GLY A 50 0.77 -10.55 -2.23
N LEU A 51 0.23 -9.43 -2.69
CA LEU A 51 -1.15 -9.31 -3.21
C LEU A 51 -1.17 -8.74 -4.64
N THR A 52 -2.38 -8.56 -5.20
CA THR A 52 -2.53 -7.68 -6.37
C THR A 52 -2.08 -6.26 -6.04
N GLN A 53 -1.82 -5.44 -7.06
CA GLN A 53 -1.36 -4.07 -6.83
C GLN A 53 -2.36 -3.28 -5.98
N GLU A 54 -3.65 -3.35 -6.31
CA GLU A 54 -4.71 -2.63 -5.60
C GLU A 54 -4.84 -3.07 -4.14
N GLU A 55 -4.74 -4.38 -3.89
CA GLU A 55 -4.81 -4.95 -2.54
C GLU A 55 -3.59 -4.55 -1.70
N ALA A 56 -2.38 -4.60 -2.26
CA ALA A 56 -1.17 -4.18 -1.55
C ALA A 56 -1.19 -2.69 -1.19
N TRP A 57 -1.74 -1.85 -2.08
CA TRP A 57 -1.93 -0.43 -1.80
C TRP A 57 -2.99 -0.18 -0.72
N ASP A 58 -4.09 -0.94 -0.72
CA ASP A 58 -5.12 -0.85 0.32
C ASP A 58 -4.62 -1.30 1.70
N GLU A 59 -3.88 -2.41 1.76
CA GLU A 59 -3.26 -2.91 2.99
C GLU A 59 -2.26 -1.90 3.57
N ALA A 60 -1.39 -1.32 2.73
CA ALA A 60 -0.48 -0.27 3.16
C ALA A 60 -1.21 0.97 3.72
N ALA A 61 -2.37 1.33 3.14
CA ALA A 61 -3.20 2.42 3.66
C ALA A 61 -3.85 2.06 5.00
N GLN A 62 -4.35 0.83 5.16
CA GLN A 62 -4.95 0.37 6.41
C GLN A 62 -3.93 0.31 7.55
N GLU A 63 -2.73 -0.22 7.30
CA GLU A 63 -1.65 -0.26 8.30
C GLU A 63 -1.17 1.14 8.70
N ALA A 64 -1.00 2.04 7.72
CA ALA A 64 -0.64 3.43 8.01
C ALA A 64 -1.71 4.16 8.84
N GLU A 65 -2.99 3.93 8.54
CA GLU A 65 -4.12 4.48 9.32
C GLU A 65 -4.16 3.91 10.75
N ALA A 66 -3.88 2.62 10.91
CA ALA A 66 -3.80 1.99 12.23
C ALA A 66 -2.66 2.58 13.08
N LEU A 67 -1.53 2.93 12.47
CA LEU A 67 -0.39 3.58 13.14
C LEU A 67 -0.65 5.04 13.51
N ASP A 68 -1.44 5.77 12.74
CA ASP A 68 -1.85 7.15 13.10
C ASP A 68 -2.91 7.17 14.22
N TRP A 69 -3.60 6.06 14.47
CA TRP A 69 -4.55 5.91 15.58
C TRP A 69 -3.88 5.47 16.89
N ALA A 70 -2.72 4.82 16.82
CA ALA A 70 -1.95 4.31 17.96
C ALA A 70 -1.15 5.40 18.69
#